data_AF-A0A2S6CTP8-F1
#
_entry.id   AF-A0A2S6CTP8-F1
#
_cell.length_a   1.000
_cell.length_b   1.000
_cell.length_c   1.000
_cell.angle_alpha   90.00
_cell.angle_beta   90.00
_cell.angle_gamma   90.00
#
_symmetry.space_group_name_H-M   'P 1'
#
loop_
_entity.id
_entity.type
_entity.pdbx_description
1 polymer ?
#
loop_
_entity_poly.entity_id
_entity_poly.type
_entity_poly.pdbx_seq_one_letter_code
_entity_poly.pdbx_strand_id
1 'polypeptide(L)'
;MKTRTYQMLASIGVSFITFTPHISLAQPMAQLDNWQFNPKTQQLEINLSAIAKPEYFYLPQPPRLVLDLPNTKLGKVLTQQEYAGVVQKIRISQFNANITRIVLDLLPGTQIQPQQIQLQPISRQNPTRWVFKPHISPTTASQLLIPINTLPPSINLINNTDQPLITVPPLNNQNPALTQNSPLPPAMLTTPPNKSTNLPNIPIIEFGQPLPMQK
;
A
#
# COMPACT_ATOMS: atom_id res chain seq x y z
N MET A 1 -63.83 44.20 45.54
CA MET A 1 -62.92 43.63 46.56
C MET A 1 -62.90 42.12 46.33
N LYS A 2 -61.71 41.50 46.13
CA LYS A 2 -61.41 40.04 46.14
C LYS A 2 -61.98 39.22 44.95
N THR A 3 -61.28 38.32 44.25
CA THR A 3 -59.87 37.85 44.19
C THR A 3 -59.70 37.14 42.83
N ARG A 4 -58.54 37.25 42.17
CA ARG A 4 -58.18 36.42 41.00
C ARG A 4 -57.62 35.08 41.49
N THR A 5 -58.11 33.98 40.94
CA THR A 5 -57.57 32.63 41.22
C THR A 5 -56.74 32.16 40.02
N TYR A 6 -55.44 31.96 40.22
CA TYR A 6 -54.55 31.34 39.25
C TYR A 6 -54.56 29.82 39.46
N GLN A 7 -54.97 29.07 38.44
CA GLN A 7 -54.78 27.62 38.40
C GLN A 7 -53.47 27.35 37.64
N MET A 8 -52.43 26.91 38.35
CA MET A 8 -51.20 26.39 37.76
C MET A 8 -51.42 24.92 37.41
N LEU A 9 -51.50 24.60 36.11
CA LEU A 9 -51.39 23.22 35.64
C LEU A 9 -49.91 22.85 35.61
N ALA A 10 -49.48 22.03 36.56
CA ALA A 10 -48.19 21.35 36.49
C ALA A 10 -48.29 20.21 35.46
N SER A 11 -47.84 20.47 34.23
CA SER A 11 -47.69 19.44 33.20
C SER A 11 -46.52 18.53 33.57
N ILE A 12 -46.81 17.34 34.08
CA ILE A 12 -45.83 16.27 34.23
C ILE A 12 -45.52 15.73 32.82
N GLY A 13 -44.44 16.23 32.22
CA GLY A 13 -43.92 15.69 30.97
C GLY A 13 -43.28 14.32 31.22
N VAL A 14 -43.90 13.25 30.73
CA VAL A 14 -43.29 11.92 30.72
C VAL A 14 -42.49 11.79 29.42
N SER A 15 -41.17 12.01 29.49
CA SER A 15 -40.28 11.77 28.36
C SER A 15 -40.03 10.27 28.22
N PHE A 16 -40.62 9.64 27.20
CA PHE A 16 -40.29 8.27 26.82
C PHE A 16 -38.92 8.27 26.14
N ILE A 17 -37.89 7.83 26.85
CA ILE A 17 -36.58 7.52 26.24
C ILE A 17 -36.72 6.15 25.58
N THR A 18 -36.93 6.12 24.26
CA THR A 18 -36.88 4.87 23.50
C THR A 18 -35.42 4.47 23.33
N PHE A 19 -34.96 3.51 24.13
CA PHE A 19 -33.67 2.89 23.95
C PHE A 19 -33.75 1.93 22.76
N THR A 20 -33.26 2.34 21.59
CA THR A 20 -33.13 1.43 20.45
C THR A 20 -31.91 0.54 20.66
N PRO A 21 -32.05 -0.77 20.90
CA PRO A 21 -30.89 -1.65 20.94
C PRO A 21 -30.24 -1.65 19.55
N HIS A 22 -28.98 -1.21 19.48
CA HIS A 22 -28.16 -1.38 18.28
C HIS A 22 -27.79 -2.86 18.15
N ILE A 23 -28.66 -3.64 17.52
CA ILE A 23 -28.36 -5.02 17.15
C ILE A 23 -27.30 -4.96 16.05
N SER A 24 -26.05 -5.24 16.41
CA SER A 24 -24.92 -5.26 15.48
C SER A 24 -24.98 -6.57 14.67
N LEU A 25 -25.71 -6.55 13.56
CA LEU A 25 -25.74 -7.68 12.62
C LEU A 25 -24.37 -7.79 11.94
N ALA A 26 -23.72 -8.95 12.08
CA ALA A 26 -22.52 -9.26 11.29
C ALA A 26 -22.89 -9.23 9.80
N GLN A 27 -22.35 -8.27 9.06
CA GLN A 27 -22.55 -8.20 7.62
C GLN A 27 -21.85 -9.42 6.99
N PRO A 28 -22.51 -10.19 6.11
CA PRO A 28 -21.86 -11.27 5.40
C PRO A 28 -20.66 -10.69 4.62
N MET A 29 -19.49 -11.30 4.79
CA MET A 29 -18.29 -10.86 4.06
C MET A 29 -18.44 -11.28 2.60
N ALA A 30 -18.29 -10.32 1.68
CA ALA A 30 -18.21 -10.59 0.27
C ALA A 30 -16.88 -11.28 -0.09
N GLN A 31 -16.80 -11.86 -1.28
CA GLN A 31 -15.58 -12.34 -1.88
C GLN A 31 -15.38 -11.63 -3.22
N LEU A 32 -14.14 -11.28 -3.56
CA LEU A 32 -13.80 -10.81 -4.90
C LEU A 32 -13.77 -12.02 -5.85
N ASP A 33 -14.82 -12.15 -6.68
CA ASP A 33 -15.00 -13.29 -7.59
C ASP A 33 -14.24 -13.10 -8.90
N ASN A 34 -14.18 -11.87 -9.40
CA ASN A 34 -13.50 -11.54 -10.64
C ASN A 34 -13.12 -10.06 -10.72
N TRP A 35 -12.15 -9.75 -11.57
CA TRP A 35 -11.82 -8.38 -11.97
C TRP A 35 -11.28 -8.36 -13.41
N GLN A 36 -11.43 -7.22 -14.09
CA GLN A 36 -10.86 -7.03 -15.42
C GLN A 36 -10.56 -5.55 -15.67
N PHE A 37 -9.38 -5.26 -16.20
CA PHE A 37 -9.00 -3.92 -16.61
C PHE A 37 -8.90 -3.80 -18.13
N ASN A 38 -9.56 -2.78 -18.69
CA ASN A 38 -9.44 -2.40 -20.08
C ASN A 38 -8.49 -1.19 -20.20
N PRO A 39 -7.25 -1.38 -20.72
CA PRO A 39 -6.28 -0.30 -20.82
C PRO A 39 -6.65 0.78 -21.85
N LYS A 40 -7.52 0.47 -22.83
CA LYS A 40 -7.97 1.44 -23.85
C LYS A 40 -8.95 2.44 -23.27
N THR A 41 -9.87 1.99 -22.42
CA THR A 41 -10.90 2.83 -21.78
C THR A 41 -10.54 3.24 -20.36
N GLN A 42 -9.40 2.76 -19.84
CA GLN A 42 -8.96 2.93 -18.45
C GLN A 42 -10.04 2.53 -17.44
N GLN A 43 -10.75 1.44 -17.73
CA GLN A 43 -11.88 0.97 -16.94
C GLN A 43 -11.49 -0.31 -16.19
N LEU A 44 -11.61 -0.28 -14.86
CA LEU A 44 -11.54 -1.48 -14.02
C LEU A 44 -12.97 -1.92 -13.67
N GLU A 45 -13.29 -3.16 -13.98
CA GLU A 45 -14.49 -3.83 -13.52
C GLU A 45 -14.16 -4.84 -12.43
N ILE A 46 -15.01 -4.91 -11.40
CA ILE A 46 -14.92 -5.93 -10.35
C ILE A 46 -16.28 -6.60 -10.14
N ASN A 47 -16.25 -7.86 -9.71
CA ASN A 47 -17.41 -8.64 -9.32
C ASN A 47 -17.23 -9.20 -7.91
N LEU A 48 -18.25 -9.02 -7.07
CA LEU A 48 -18.29 -9.43 -5.68
C LEU A 48 -19.40 -10.46 -5.45
N SER A 49 -19.18 -11.42 -4.57
CA SER A 49 -20.18 -12.43 -4.23
C SER A 49 -21.36 -11.90 -3.40
N ALA A 50 -21.17 -10.76 -2.74
CA ALA A 50 -22.18 -10.08 -1.93
C ALA A 50 -22.02 -8.56 -2.04
N ILE A 51 -23.02 -7.83 -1.55
CA ILE A 51 -23.04 -6.37 -1.57
C ILE A 51 -21.91 -5.81 -0.69
N ALA A 52 -20.98 -5.10 -1.31
CA ALA A 52 -20.01 -4.25 -0.63
C ALA A 52 -19.71 -3.03 -1.51
N LYS A 53 -19.56 -1.87 -0.88
CA LYS A 53 -19.25 -0.61 -1.58
C LYS A 53 -17.73 -0.39 -1.57
N PRO A 54 -17.08 -0.32 -2.72
CA PRO A 54 -15.66 0.04 -2.81
C PRO A 54 -15.42 1.49 -2.39
N GLU A 55 -14.20 1.75 -1.92
CA GLU A 55 -13.70 3.07 -1.59
C GLU A 55 -12.36 3.28 -2.30
N TYR A 56 -12.04 4.51 -2.69
CA TYR A 56 -10.79 4.77 -3.39
C TYR A 56 -10.03 5.97 -2.81
N PHE A 57 -8.72 5.95 -2.99
CA PHE A 57 -7.85 7.08 -2.67
C PHE A 57 -6.58 7.06 -3.54
N TYR A 58 -5.86 8.18 -3.54
CA TYR A 58 -4.63 8.36 -4.31
C TYR A 58 -3.41 8.50 -3.38
N LEU A 59 -2.29 7.90 -3.78
CA LEU A 59 -0.98 8.05 -3.15
C LEU A 59 0.03 8.59 -4.18
N PRO A 60 0.72 9.71 -3.95
CA PRO A 60 1.55 10.35 -4.98
C PRO A 60 2.98 9.80 -5.15
N GLN A 61 3.52 9.01 -4.21
CA GLN A 61 4.94 8.62 -4.19
C GLN A 61 5.14 7.12 -3.90
N PRO A 62 5.40 6.27 -4.91
CA PRO A 62 5.08 6.50 -6.34
C PRO A 62 3.56 6.65 -6.56
N PRO A 63 3.12 7.22 -7.70
CA PRO A 63 1.70 7.46 -7.98
C PRO A 63 0.92 6.15 -8.05
N ARG A 64 -0.08 6.00 -7.17
CA ARG A 64 -0.91 4.82 -7.03
C ARG A 64 -2.36 5.21 -6.79
N LEU A 65 -3.27 4.60 -7.54
CA LEU A 65 -4.70 4.61 -7.21
C LEU A 65 -5.03 3.33 -6.47
N VAL A 66 -5.65 3.48 -5.30
CA VAL A 66 -6.02 2.37 -4.44
C VAL A 66 -7.54 2.26 -4.41
N LEU A 67 -8.04 1.05 -4.56
CA LEU A 67 -9.45 0.70 -4.41
C LEU A 67 -9.57 -0.35 -3.31
N ASP A 68 -10.11 0.05 -2.17
CA ASP A 68 -10.42 -0.80 -1.04
C ASP A 68 -11.80 -1.41 -1.18
N LEU A 69 -11.90 -2.68 -0.82
CA LEU A 69 -13.12 -3.47 -0.77
C LEU A 69 -13.38 -3.83 0.69
N PRO A 70 -14.14 -3.01 1.45
CA PRO A 70 -14.53 -3.31 2.81
C PRO A 70 -15.36 -4.58 2.91
N ASN A 71 -15.28 -5.26 4.06
CA ASN A 71 -15.95 -6.53 4.34
C ASN A 71 -15.79 -7.56 3.21
N THR A 72 -14.62 -7.59 2.55
CA THR A 72 -14.39 -8.43 1.38
C THR A 72 -13.14 -9.30 1.55
N LYS A 73 -13.29 -10.59 1.28
CA LYS A 73 -12.21 -11.57 1.21
C LYS A 73 -11.66 -11.69 -0.20
N LEU A 74 -10.36 -11.95 -0.30
CA LEU A 74 -9.72 -12.29 -1.56
C LEU A 74 -10.24 -13.65 -2.05
N GLY A 75 -10.79 -13.69 -3.26
CA GLY A 75 -11.19 -14.92 -3.93
C GLY A 75 -10.05 -15.58 -4.72
N LYS A 76 -10.41 -16.60 -5.49
CA LYS A 76 -9.49 -17.28 -6.41
C LYS A 76 -9.38 -16.50 -7.71
N VAL A 77 -8.69 -15.37 -7.67
CA VAL A 77 -8.48 -14.48 -8.82
C VAL A 77 -6.99 -14.26 -9.10
N LEU A 78 -6.67 -13.81 -10.32
CA LEU A 78 -5.33 -13.32 -10.62
C LEU A 78 -5.00 -12.14 -9.69
N THR A 79 -3.90 -12.19 -8.95
CA THR A 79 -3.56 -11.14 -7.98
C THR A 79 -2.64 -10.07 -8.54
N GLN A 80 -2.12 -10.26 -9.75
CA GLN A 80 -1.24 -9.29 -10.39
C GLN A 80 -1.31 -9.36 -11.91
N GLN A 81 -1.35 -8.21 -12.58
CA GLN A 81 -1.20 -8.11 -14.03
C GLN A 81 -0.49 -6.82 -14.43
N GLU A 82 0.37 -6.89 -15.45
CA GLU A 82 1.13 -5.77 -15.99
C GLU A 82 0.54 -5.28 -17.32
N TYR A 83 0.75 -3.99 -17.61
CA TYR A 83 0.23 -3.31 -18.79
C TYR A 83 1.25 -2.29 -19.31
N ALA A 84 1.24 -2.04 -20.62
CA ALA A 84 2.16 -1.10 -21.29
C ALA A 84 1.65 0.37 -21.30
N GLY A 85 0.71 0.75 -20.42
CA GLY A 85 0.03 2.05 -20.44
C GLY A 85 0.28 2.90 -19.20
N VAL A 86 -0.58 3.92 -19.01
CA VAL A 86 -0.55 4.81 -17.82
C VAL A 86 -0.69 4.03 -16.52
N VAL A 87 -1.56 3.02 -16.50
CA VAL A 87 -1.52 1.97 -15.48
C VAL A 87 -0.45 0.98 -15.91
N GLN A 88 0.60 0.83 -15.11
CA GLN A 88 1.70 -0.10 -15.38
C GLN A 88 1.42 -1.49 -14.80
N LYS A 89 0.77 -1.52 -13.64
CA LYS A 89 0.49 -2.76 -12.93
C LYS A 89 -0.76 -2.65 -12.07
N ILE A 90 -1.52 -3.73 -12.00
CA ILE A 90 -2.59 -3.90 -11.02
C ILE A 90 -2.18 -5.01 -10.06
N ARG A 91 -2.31 -4.76 -8.76
CA ARG A 91 -1.99 -5.68 -7.66
C ARG A 91 -3.20 -5.83 -6.78
N ILE A 92 -3.49 -7.04 -6.34
CA ILE A 92 -4.62 -7.35 -5.46
C ILE A 92 -4.12 -8.17 -4.29
N SER A 93 -4.50 -7.77 -3.08
CA SER A 93 -4.10 -8.48 -1.86
C SER A 93 -5.18 -8.36 -0.79
N GLN A 94 -5.22 -9.33 0.13
CA GLN A 94 -5.93 -9.17 1.39
C GLN A 94 -5.11 -8.20 2.26
N PHE A 95 -5.55 -6.95 2.38
CA PHE A 95 -4.84 -5.92 3.13
C PHE A 95 -4.91 -6.17 4.65
N ASN A 96 -6.09 -6.57 5.12
CA ASN A 96 -6.29 -7.07 6.48
C ASN A 96 -7.48 -8.04 6.50
N ALA A 97 -7.87 -8.53 7.67
CA ALA A 97 -8.96 -9.50 7.80
C ALA A 97 -10.28 -9.05 7.13
N ASN A 98 -10.55 -7.76 7.01
CA ASN A 98 -11.83 -7.24 6.51
C ASN A 98 -11.71 -6.51 5.17
N ILE A 99 -10.51 -6.24 4.67
CA ILE A 99 -10.30 -5.41 3.47
C ILE A 99 -9.48 -6.18 2.44
N THR A 100 -10.06 -6.35 1.25
CA THR A 100 -9.29 -6.67 0.03
C THR A 100 -8.93 -5.37 -0.67
N ARG A 101 -7.66 -5.19 -1.02
CA ARG A 101 -7.15 -3.97 -1.64
C ARG A 101 -6.67 -4.24 -3.06
N ILE A 102 -7.14 -3.43 -3.99
CA ILE A 102 -6.67 -3.37 -5.37
C ILE A 102 -5.81 -2.09 -5.52
N VAL A 103 -4.63 -2.21 -6.08
CA VAL A 103 -3.70 -1.10 -6.30
C VAL A 103 -3.36 -1.03 -7.78
N LEU A 104 -3.61 0.12 -8.39
CA LEU A 104 -3.18 0.48 -9.74
C LEU A 104 -1.89 1.31 -9.59
N ASP A 105 -0.76 0.71 -9.93
CA ASP A 105 0.52 1.41 -10.03
C ASP A 105 0.52 2.21 -11.34
N LEU A 106 0.75 3.52 -11.22
CA LEU A 106 0.70 4.45 -12.35
C LEU A 106 2.11 4.79 -12.85
N LEU A 107 2.21 5.26 -14.10
CA LEU A 107 3.44 5.86 -14.61
C LEU A 107 3.84 7.08 -13.77
N PRO A 108 5.13 7.28 -13.47
CA PRO A 108 5.62 8.52 -12.88
C PRO A 108 5.16 9.74 -13.69
N GLY A 109 4.73 10.79 -12.99
CA GLY A 109 4.15 11.96 -13.64
C GLY A 109 2.76 11.71 -14.21
N THR A 110 2.02 10.67 -13.85
CA THR A 110 0.59 10.58 -14.23
C THR A 110 -0.19 11.74 -13.60
N GLN A 111 -0.94 12.49 -14.42
CA GLN A 111 -1.92 13.45 -13.91
C GLN A 111 -3.21 12.72 -13.59
N ILE A 112 -3.77 13.00 -12.42
CA ILE A 112 -5.08 12.51 -11.99
C ILE A 112 -6.01 13.70 -11.87
N GLN A 113 -7.26 13.53 -12.30
CA GLN A 113 -8.29 14.53 -12.15
C GLN A 113 -9.35 13.99 -11.16
N PRO A 114 -9.19 14.23 -9.84
CA PRO A 114 -9.99 13.58 -8.81
C PRO A 114 -11.49 13.82 -8.96
N GLN A 115 -11.87 14.99 -9.46
CA GLN A 115 -13.26 15.40 -9.68
C GLN A 115 -13.95 14.58 -10.80
N GLN A 116 -13.19 13.87 -11.61
CA GLN A 116 -13.68 13.11 -12.76
C GLN A 116 -13.55 11.59 -12.55
N ILE A 117 -13.15 11.15 -11.35
CA ILE A 117 -13.13 9.73 -11.01
C ILE A 117 -14.56 9.23 -10.87
N GLN A 118 -14.89 8.16 -11.61
CA GLN A 118 -16.18 7.50 -11.54
C GLN A 118 -16.04 6.16 -10.82
N LEU A 119 -16.85 5.95 -9.79
CA LEU A 119 -17.02 4.66 -9.13
C LEU A 119 -18.51 4.40 -8.98
N GLN A 120 -19.04 3.48 -9.80
CA GLN A 120 -20.47 3.24 -9.88
C GLN A 120 -20.81 1.75 -9.96
N PRO A 121 -21.91 1.31 -9.33
CA PRO A 121 -22.40 -0.04 -9.51
C PRO A 121 -23.07 -0.19 -10.88
N ILE A 122 -23.00 -1.37 -11.47
CA ILE A 122 -23.72 -1.69 -12.71
C ILE A 122 -25.23 -1.83 -12.44
N SER A 123 -25.60 -2.38 -11.28
CA SER A 123 -26.97 -2.51 -10.81
C SER A 123 -27.19 -1.76 -9.50
N ARG A 124 -28.21 -0.90 -9.43
CA ARG A 124 -28.57 -0.19 -8.19
C ARG A 124 -29.27 -1.08 -7.16
N GLN A 125 -29.93 -2.15 -7.60
CA GLN A 125 -30.70 -3.04 -6.73
C GLN A 125 -29.81 -4.08 -6.04
N ASN A 126 -28.78 -4.56 -6.73
CA ASN A 126 -27.81 -5.50 -6.19
C ASN A 126 -26.39 -5.08 -6.63
N PRO A 127 -25.75 -4.16 -5.89
CA PRO A 127 -24.46 -3.58 -6.27
C PRO A 127 -23.29 -4.52 -5.96
N THR A 128 -23.24 -5.67 -6.63
CA THR A 128 -22.14 -6.64 -6.60
C THR A 128 -21.11 -6.41 -7.71
N ARG A 129 -21.51 -5.71 -8.77
CA ARG A 129 -20.66 -5.35 -9.90
C ARG A 129 -20.35 -3.87 -9.89
N TRP A 130 -19.07 -3.52 -9.94
CA TRP A 130 -18.62 -2.12 -9.91
C TRP A 130 -17.71 -1.81 -11.09
N VAL A 131 -17.85 -0.56 -11.55
CA VAL A 131 -17.01 0.03 -12.60
C VAL A 131 -16.26 1.20 -11.99
N PHE A 132 -14.94 1.16 -12.08
CA PHE A 132 -14.03 2.21 -11.67
C PHE A 132 -13.32 2.81 -12.89
N LYS A 133 -13.48 4.11 -13.10
CA LYS A 133 -12.82 4.88 -14.18
C LYS A 133 -12.07 6.05 -13.56
N PRO A 134 -10.78 5.89 -13.29
CA PRO A 134 -9.96 7.00 -12.87
C PRO A 134 -9.62 7.84 -14.10
N HIS A 135 -10.04 9.10 -14.13
CA HIS A 135 -9.66 9.98 -15.24
C HIS A 135 -8.17 10.35 -15.10
N ILE A 136 -7.31 9.63 -15.83
CA ILE A 136 -5.86 9.74 -15.76
C ILE A 136 -5.25 9.93 -17.14
N SER A 137 -4.16 10.71 -17.19
CA SER A 137 -3.45 10.99 -18.43
C SER A 137 -1.95 10.97 -18.18
N PRO A 138 -1.15 10.50 -19.14
CA PRO A 138 0.30 10.65 -19.05
C PRO A 138 0.62 12.15 -19.07
N THR A 139 1.51 12.63 -18.19
CA THR A 139 2.05 13.98 -18.38
C THR A 139 2.83 13.99 -19.68
N THR A 140 2.45 14.86 -20.62
CA THR A 140 3.25 15.14 -21.81
C THR A 140 4.57 15.74 -21.36
N ALA A 141 5.70 15.22 -21.86
CA ALA A 141 7.05 15.64 -21.48
C ALA A 141 7.33 17.15 -21.60
N SER A 142 6.44 17.94 -22.22
CA SER A 142 6.49 19.40 -22.26
C SER A 142 6.37 20.09 -20.89
N GLN A 143 5.97 19.38 -19.83
CA GLN A 143 5.97 19.90 -18.45
C GLN A 143 7.15 19.39 -17.60
N LEU A 144 8.05 18.60 -18.17
CA LEU A 144 9.37 18.31 -17.59
C LEU A 144 10.41 19.30 -18.13
N LEU A 145 10.09 20.60 -18.12
CA LEU A 145 11.12 21.64 -18.13
C LEU A 145 11.66 21.76 -16.70
N ILE A 146 12.42 20.74 -16.29
CA ILE A 146 13.43 20.95 -15.26
C ILE A 146 14.33 22.11 -15.76
N PRO A 147 14.70 23.10 -14.93
CA PRO A 147 15.81 23.97 -15.30
C PRO A 147 17.02 23.07 -15.51
N ILE A 148 17.44 22.92 -16.76
CA ILE A 148 18.71 22.31 -17.11
C ILE A 148 19.75 23.28 -16.55
N ASN A 149 20.26 22.99 -15.36
CA ASN A 149 21.51 23.57 -14.92
C ASN A 149 22.57 22.93 -15.82
N THR A 150 22.99 23.71 -16.81
CA THR A 150 23.81 23.30 -17.94
C THR A 150 25.15 22.72 -17.50
N LEU A 151 25.53 21.57 -18.06
CA LEU A 151 26.91 21.42 -18.52
C LEU A 151 26.94 21.79 -20.01
N PRO A 152 27.91 22.61 -20.46
CA PRO A 152 28.01 22.96 -21.87
C PRO A 152 28.37 21.72 -22.71
N PRO A 153 28.00 21.70 -24.00
CA PRO A 153 28.46 20.65 -24.90
C PRO A 153 29.97 20.83 -25.14
N SER A 154 30.77 19.81 -24.81
CA SER A 154 32.14 19.74 -25.30
C SER A 154 32.13 19.46 -26.79
N ILE A 155 32.16 20.52 -27.59
CA ILE A 155 32.52 20.46 -29.00
C ILE A 155 34.03 20.20 -29.04
N ASN A 156 34.42 18.98 -29.43
CA ASN A 156 35.80 18.72 -29.82
C ASN A 156 36.09 19.44 -31.13
N LEU A 157 36.67 20.63 -31.06
CA LEU A 157 37.36 21.28 -32.17
C LEU A 157 38.63 21.96 -31.63
N ILE A 158 39.76 21.24 -31.75
CA ILE A 158 41.12 21.69 -32.10
C ILE A 158 41.69 22.99 -31.50
N ASN A 159 42.83 22.80 -30.82
CA ASN A 159 44.00 23.70 -30.67
C ASN A 159 43.86 24.98 -29.84
N ASN A 160 44.27 24.90 -28.56
CA ASN A 160 45.23 25.87 -28.02
C ASN A 160 45.93 25.34 -26.76
N THR A 161 47.25 25.39 -26.81
CA THR A 161 48.21 25.08 -25.73
C THR A 161 48.19 26.21 -24.72
N ASP A 162 47.69 25.98 -23.50
CA ASP A 162 48.19 26.53 -22.22
C ASP A 162 47.21 26.30 -21.06
N GLN A 163 47.10 25.05 -20.61
CA GLN A 163 46.59 24.74 -19.27
C GLN A 163 47.49 23.70 -18.59
N PRO A 164 47.76 23.82 -17.28
CA PRO A 164 48.59 22.86 -16.55
C PRO A 164 47.87 21.50 -16.46
N LEU A 165 48.56 20.46 -16.91
CA LEU A 165 48.11 19.08 -16.93
C LEU A 165 48.09 18.51 -15.49
N ILE A 166 46.90 18.23 -14.94
CA ILE A 166 46.77 17.31 -13.80
C ILE A 166 46.47 15.92 -14.36
N THR A 167 47.52 15.10 -14.52
CA THR A 167 47.37 13.69 -14.88
C THR A 167 47.07 12.88 -13.62
N VAL A 168 45.90 12.23 -13.60
CA VAL A 168 45.60 11.15 -12.65
C VAL A 168 46.25 9.86 -13.16
N PRO A 169 47.01 9.10 -12.34
CA PRO A 169 47.68 7.89 -12.80
C PRO A 169 46.67 6.75 -13.04
N PRO A 170 46.91 5.87 -14.03
CA PRO A 170 46.05 4.72 -14.27
C PRO A 170 46.28 3.59 -13.25
N LEU A 171 45.21 2.91 -12.86
CA LEU A 171 45.25 1.74 -11.98
C LEU A 171 45.79 0.53 -12.75
N ASN A 172 47.03 0.12 -12.42
CA ASN A 172 47.71 -1.01 -13.05
C ASN A 172 47.32 -2.34 -12.38
N ASN A 173 46.73 -3.25 -13.15
CA ASN A 173 46.49 -4.65 -12.75
C ASN A 173 47.68 -5.50 -13.17
N GLN A 174 48.61 -5.83 -12.26
CA GLN A 174 49.48 -7.01 -12.34
C GLN A 174 50.27 -7.24 -11.04
N ASN A 175 50.02 -8.38 -10.39
CA ASN A 175 50.71 -8.91 -9.20
C ASN A 175 52.02 -9.65 -9.60
N PRO A 176 53.05 -9.70 -8.73
CA PRO A 176 53.41 -10.98 -8.11
C PRO A 176 53.80 -10.91 -6.62
N ALA A 177 53.71 -12.07 -5.96
CA ALA A 177 53.68 -12.34 -4.52
C ALA A 177 55.01 -12.19 -3.75
N LEU A 178 54.94 -11.83 -2.45
CA LEU A 178 55.21 -12.70 -1.26
C LEU A 178 55.41 -11.91 0.07
N THR A 179 54.90 -12.51 1.14
CA THR A 179 55.19 -12.36 2.59
C THR A 179 54.39 -11.40 3.49
N GLN A 180 53.58 -12.05 4.35
CA GLN A 180 53.37 -11.83 5.79
C GLN A 180 53.36 -10.38 6.32
N ASN A 181 52.17 -9.88 6.64
CA ASN A 181 51.72 -9.58 8.02
C ASN A 181 50.53 -8.61 8.01
N SER A 182 49.33 -9.13 8.27
CA SER A 182 48.23 -8.34 8.85
C SER A 182 47.28 -9.25 9.61
N PRO A 183 47.02 -9.01 10.90
CA PRO A 183 46.09 -9.80 11.69
C PRO A 183 44.63 -9.46 11.32
N LEU A 184 43.86 -10.49 10.97
CA LEU A 184 42.40 -10.45 10.89
C LEU A 184 41.82 -10.15 12.28
N PRO A 185 40.85 -9.23 12.44
CA PRO A 185 40.03 -9.20 13.65
C PRO A 185 39.00 -10.36 13.60
N PRO A 186 38.85 -11.15 14.67
CA PRO A 186 37.78 -12.14 14.77
C PRO A 186 36.40 -11.48 14.74
N ALA A 187 35.46 -12.11 14.04
CA ALA A 187 34.04 -11.84 14.17
C ALA A 187 33.61 -12.02 15.64
N MET A 188 33.13 -10.96 16.28
CA MET A 188 32.55 -11.04 17.62
C MET A 188 31.07 -11.43 17.50
N LEU A 189 30.84 -12.72 17.75
CA LEU A 189 29.55 -13.31 18.07
C LEU A 189 29.13 -12.77 19.46
N THR A 190 28.15 -11.87 19.53
CA THR A 190 27.66 -11.39 20.83
C THR A 190 26.74 -12.42 21.46
N THR A 191 27.24 -13.05 22.52
CA THR A 191 26.50 -13.85 23.50
C THR A 191 25.60 -12.95 24.37
N PRO A 192 24.42 -13.42 24.83
CA PRO A 192 23.65 -12.73 25.85
C PRO A 192 24.23 -12.97 27.26
N PRO A 193 24.13 -12.00 28.19
CA PRO A 193 24.73 -12.09 29.52
C PRO A 193 23.94 -13.03 30.44
N ASN A 194 24.69 -13.81 31.21
CA ASN A 194 24.23 -14.73 32.24
C ASN A 194 23.63 -13.96 33.44
N LYS A 195 22.31 -14.04 33.63
CA LYS A 195 21.63 -13.72 34.89
C LYS A 195 21.03 -15.00 35.46
N SER A 196 21.59 -15.43 36.59
CA SER A 196 21.07 -16.51 37.41
C SER A 196 19.66 -16.18 37.92
N THR A 197 18.68 -16.95 37.46
CA THR A 197 17.39 -17.18 38.13
C THR A 197 16.91 -18.58 37.75
N ASN A 198 16.75 -19.45 38.74
CA ASN A 198 16.25 -20.82 38.66
C ASN A 198 14.98 -20.95 37.81
N LEU A 199 15.06 -21.66 36.68
CA LEU A 199 13.91 -22.26 35.97
C LEU A 199 14.26 -23.73 35.65
N PRO A 200 13.31 -24.67 35.76
CA PRO A 200 13.58 -26.09 35.58
C PRO A 200 14.03 -26.41 34.16
N ASN A 201 15.08 -27.23 34.07
CA ASN A 201 15.72 -27.66 32.83
C ASN A 201 14.72 -28.43 31.94
N ILE A 202 14.27 -27.82 30.84
CA ILE A 202 13.40 -28.49 29.86
C ILE A 202 14.31 -29.17 28.84
N PRO A 203 14.23 -30.50 28.64
CA PRO A 203 15.05 -31.18 27.63
C PRO A 203 14.63 -30.75 26.22
N ILE A 204 15.62 -30.48 25.37
CA ILE A 204 15.42 -30.30 23.92
C ILE A 204 14.95 -31.63 23.33
N ILE A 205 13.78 -31.64 22.70
CA ILE A 205 13.19 -32.83 22.06
C ILE A 205 13.50 -32.75 20.56
N GLU A 206 14.31 -33.69 20.07
CA GLU A 206 14.62 -33.84 18.66
C GLU A 206 13.48 -34.56 17.91
N PHE A 207 13.27 -34.20 16.65
CA PHE A 207 12.13 -34.68 15.85
C PHE A 207 12.22 -36.21 15.66
N GLY A 208 11.34 -36.94 16.35
CA GLY A 208 11.31 -38.41 16.34
C GLY A 208 11.47 -39.08 17.71
N GLN A 209 11.76 -38.32 18.79
CA GLN A 209 11.76 -38.87 20.15
C GLN A 209 10.38 -38.82 20.82
N PRO A 210 9.99 -39.87 21.58
CA PRO A 210 8.74 -39.87 22.33
C PRO A 210 8.78 -38.83 23.47
N LEU A 211 7.65 -38.14 23.68
CA LEU A 211 7.51 -37.10 24.69
C LEU A 211 7.79 -37.66 26.11
N PRO A 212 8.58 -36.96 26.94
CA PRO A 212 8.83 -37.41 28.30
C PRO A 212 7.54 -37.31 29.13
N MET A 213 7.12 -38.44 29.71
CA MET A 213 6.02 -38.46 30.68
C MET A 213 6.47 -37.85 32.01
N GLN A 214 5.79 -36.80 32.44
CA GLN A 214 5.96 -36.24 33.79
C GLN A 214 5.27 -37.17 34.80
N LYS A 215 5.98 -37.50 35.88
CA LYS A 215 5.50 -38.33 37.00
C LYS A 215 4.88 -37.45 38.09
#